data_AF-A0A258BNI8-F1
#
_entry.id   AF-A0A258BNI8-F1
#
_cell.length_a   1.000
_cell.length_b   1.000
_cell.length_c   1.000
_cell.angle_alpha   90.00
_cell.angle_beta   90.00
_cell.angle_gamma   90.00
#
_symmetry.space_group_name_H-M   'P 1'
#
loop_
_entity.id
_entity.type
_entity.pdbx_description
1 polymer ?
#
loop_
_entity_poly.entity_id
_entity_poly.type
_entity_poly.pdbx_seq_one_letter_code
_entity_poly.pdbx_strand_id
1 'polypeptide(L)'
;QGVIGLAVGLAIGTAAGDTVKKIVEGFINPIVQFIVGTESRLATSVWHVELFGRSADFAWGAALSSAITLVATALVIYWIVYIFKLDKLDKKK
;
A
#
# COMPACT_ATOMS: atom_id res chain seq x y z
N GLN A 1 7.93 20.59 28.52
CA GLN A 1 8.95 20.03 27.61
C GLN A 1 8.48 18.79 26.84
N GLY A 2 7.66 17.88 27.39
CA GLY A 2 7.19 16.67 26.66
C GLY A 2 6.39 16.94 25.37
N VAL A 3 5.64 18.04 25.31
CA VAL A 3 4.84 18.43 24.12
C VAL A 3 5.72 18.81 22.91
N ILE A 4 6.94 19.29 23.17
CA ILE A 4 7.88 19.70 22.12
C ILE A 4 8.47 18.46 21.43
N GLY A 5 8.83 17.44 22.21
CA GLY A 5 9.28 16.15 21.66
C GLY A 5 8.20 15.45 20.83
N LEU A 6 6.94 15.52 21.26
CA LEU A 6 5.80 15.01 20.49
C LEU A 6 5.63 15.76 19.16
N ALA A 7 5.68 17.10 19.20
CA ALA A 7 5.51 17.92 18.00
C ALA A 7 6.63 17.70 16.97
N VAL A 8 7.88 17.62 17.43
CA VAL A 8 9.05 17.33 16.57
C VAL A 8 8.99 15.90 16.04
N GLY A 9 8.67 14.93 16.89
CA GLY A 9 8.52 13.54 16.47
C GLY A 9 7.43 13.34 15.43
N LEU A 10 6.28 14.01 15.59
CA LEU A 10 5.19 13.98 14.61
C LEU A 10 5.61 14.65 13.29
N ALA A 11 6.24 15.83 13.35
CA ALA A 11 6.67 16.54 12.14
C ALA A 11 7.69 15.73 11.32
N ILE A 12 8.69 15.15 11.99
CA ILE A 12 9.69 14.30 11.34
C ILE A 12 9.06 12.98 10.86
N GLY A 13 8.18 12.38 11.67
CA GLY A 13 7.47 11.15 11.32
C GLY A 13 6.63 11.31 10.05
N THR A 14 5.89 12.42 9.94
CA THR A 14 5.12 12.76 8.74
C THR A 14 6.03 12.98 7.54
N ALA A 15 7.11 13.76 7.69
CA ALA A 15 8.03 14.04 6.58
C ALA A 15 8.74 12.78 6.06
N ALA A 16 9.22 11.92 6.98
CA ALA A 16 9.83 10.65 6.64
C ALA A 16 8.81 9.70 5.99
N GLY A 17 7.59 9.65 6.53
CA GLY A 17 6.47 8.91 5.95
C GLY A 17 6.16 9.33 4.52
N ASP A 18 6.13 10.63 4.25
CA ASP A 18 5.91 11.19 2.91
C ASP A 18 7.03 10.83 1.93
N THR A 19 8.29 10.84 2.37
CA THR A 19 9.42 10.39 1.55
C THR A 19 9.29 8.91 1.18
N VAL A 20 9.01 8.06 2.17
CA VAL A 20 8.81 6.61 1.94
C VAL A 20 7.63 6.39 1.00
N LYS A 21 6.52 7.10 1.21
CA LYS A 21 5.34 7.02 0.35
C LYS A 21 5.67 7.35 -1.10
N LYS A 22 6.40 8.44 -1.36
CA LYS A 22 6.82 8.82 -2.72
C LYS A 22 7.74 7.78 -3.37
N ILE A 23 8.62 7.14 -2.60
CA ILE A 23 9.45 6.03 -3.11
C ILE A 23 8.59 4.83 -3.48
N VAL A 24 7.62 4.49 -2.61
CA VAL A 24 6.67 3.41 -2.88
C VAL A 24 5.86 3.72 -4.13
N GLU A 25 5.31 4.92 -4.25
CA GLU A 25 4.50 5.34 -5.40
C GLU A 25 5.30 5.42 -6.70
N GLY A 26 6.53 5.93 -6.66
CA GLY A 26 7.35 6.15 -7.86
C GLY A 26 8.10 4.92 -8.35
N PHE A 27 8.42 3.98 -7.46
CA PHE A 27 9.31 2.85 -7.79
C PHE A 27 8.68 1.49 -7.52
N ILE A 28 8.00 1.34 -6.39
CA ILE A 28 7.44 0.05 -5.97
C ILE A 28 6.10 -0.24 -6.67
N ASN A 29 5.21 0.75 -6.71
CA ASN A 29 3.89 0.61 -7.32
C ASN A 29 3.96 0.20 -8.79
N PRO A 30 4.83 0.75 -9.66
CA PRO A 30 4.98 0.27 -11.03
C PRO A 30 5.37 -1.20 -11.13
N ILE A 31 6.26 -1.69 -10.24
CA ILE A 31 6.66 -3.10 -10.20
C ILE A 31 5.49 -3.99 -9.75
N VAL A 32 4.77 -3.56 -8.72
CA VAL A 32 3.58 -4.26 -8.22
C VAL A 32 2.50 -4.31 -9.30
N GLN A 33 2.21 -3.18 -9.95
CA GLN A 33 1.24 -3.10 -11.05
C GLN A 33 1.67 -3.94 -12.25
N PHE A 34 2.97 -4.03 -12.54
CA PHE A 34 3.48 -4.89 -13.60
C PHE A 34 3.23 -6.38 -13.30
N ILE A 35 3.37 -6.80 -12.04
CA ILE A 35 3.15 -8.19 -11.62
C ILE A 35 1.66 -8.53 -11.48
N VAL A 36 0.88 -7.64 -10.87
CA VAL A 36 -0.54 -7.86 -10.54
C VAL A 36 -1.47 -7.52 -11.71
N GLY A 37 -1.01 -6.67 -12.63
CA GLY A 37 -1.80 -6.11 -13.73
C GLY A 37 -2.58 -4.87 -13.30
N THR A 38 -2.66 -3.86 -14.19
CA THR A 38 -3.28 -2.56 -13.93
C THR A 38 -4.80 -2.63 -13.78
N GLU A 39 -5.42 -3.68 -14.32
CA GLU A 39 -6.87 -3.91 -14.24
C GLU A 39 -7.14 -5.40 -14.06
N SER A 40 -7.12 -5.87 -12.82
CA SER A 40 -7.70 -7.18 -12.56
C SER A 40 -9.20 -7.11 -12.86
N ARG A 41 -9.75 -8.09 -13.58
CA ARG A 41 -11.23 -8.25 -13.75
C ARG A 41 -11.97 -8.24 -12.40
N LEU A 42 -11.24 -8.54 -11.32
CA LEU A 42 -11.69 -8.40 -9.95
C LEU A 42 -11.99 -6.93 -9.63
N ALA A 43 -11.12 -5.97 -9.92
CA ALA A 43 -11.34 -4.54 -9.61
C ALA A 43 -12.63 -3.96 -10.21
N THR A 44 -12.97 -4.39 -11.43
CA THR A 44 -14.18 -3.98 -12.15
C THR A 44 -15.40 -4.84 -11.85
N SER A 45 -15.28 -5.83 -10.96
CA SER A 45 -16.41 -6.66 -10.54
C SER A 45 -17.31 -5.86 -9.61
N VAL A 46 -18.47 -5.52 -10.15
CA VAL A 46 -19.56 -4.84 -9.44
C VAL A 46 -20.70 -5.83 -9.26
N TRP A 47 -21.23 -5.90 -8.05
CA TRP A 47 -22.49 -6.59 -7.82
C TRP A 47 -23.62 -5.59 -7.99
N HIS A 48 -24.37 -5.73 -9.09
CA HIS A 48 -25.57 -4.96 -9.33
C HIS A 48 -26.71 -5.53 -8.50
N VAL A 49 -27.26 -4.71 -7.60
CA VAL A 49 -28.43 -5.07 -6.79
C VAL A 49 -29.53 -4.07 -7.12
N GLU A 50 -30.64 -4.56 -7.68
CA GLU A 50 -31.85 -3.78 -7.91
C GLU A 50 -32.91 -4.15 -6.87
N LEU A 51 -33.37 -3.16 -6.11
CA LEU A 51 -34.50 -3.30 -5.19
C LEU A 51 -35.40 -2.06 -5.28
N PHE A 52 -36.72 -2.28 -5.36
CA PHE A 52 -37.74 -1.23 -5.40
C PHE A 52 -37.51 -0.15 -6.50
N GLY A 53 -37.02 -0.56 -7.68
CA GLY A 53 -36.77 0.36 -8.79
C GLY A 53 -35.54 1.27 -8.61
N ARG A 54 -34.69 1.00 -7.62
CA ARG A 54 -33.36 1.61 -7.48
C ARG A 54 -32.28 0.57 -7.70
N SER A 55 -31.34 0.88 -8.56
CA SER A 55 -30.10 0.14 -8.77
C SER A 55 -29.01 0.67 -7.85
N ALA A 56 -28.28 -0.25 -7.22
CA ALA A 56 -27.08 0.04 -6.44
C ALA A 56 -25.95 -0.89 -6.88
N ASP A 57 -24.80 -0.28 -7.13
CA ASP A 57 -23.61 -0.94 -7.66
C ASP A 57 -22.60 -1.13 -6.52
N PHE A 58 -22.49 -2.36 -6.02
CA PHE A 58 -21.50 -2.71 -5.00
C PHE A 58 -20.17 -3.13 -5.65
N ALA A 59 -19.22 -2.20 -5.72
CA ALA A 59 -17.86 -2.43 -6.23
C ALA A 59 -16.97 -3.19 -5.22
N TRP A 60 -17.40 -4.40 -4.81
CA TRP A 60 -16.62 -5.29 -3.92
C TRP A 60 -15.27 -5.67 -4.53
N GLY A 61 -15.22 -5.73 -5.85
CA GLY A 61 -14.05 -6.02 -6.63
C GLY A 61 -12.88 -5.07 -6.38
N ALA A 62 -13.17 -3.77 -6.28
CA ALA A 62 -12.18 -2.74 -6.01
C ALA A 62 -11.56 -2.89 -4.59
N ALA A 63 -12.38 -3.25 -3.60
CA ALA A 63 -11.92 -3.48 -2.23
C ALA A 63 -11.00 -4.71 -2.12
N LEU A 64 -11.31 -5.80 -2.83
CA LEU A 64 -10.43 -6.97 -2.86
C LEU A 64 -9.14 -6.69 -3.63
N SER A 65 -9.22 -5.97 -4.75
CA SER A 65 -8.06 -5.58 -5.55
C SER A 65 -7.09 -4.68 -4.76
N SER A 66 -7.61 -3.76 -3.93
CA SER A 66 -6.77 -2.93 -3.07
C SER A 66 -6.08 -3.74 -1.97
N ALA A 67 -6.74 -4.76 -1.41
CA ALA A 67 -6.12 -5.68 -0.46
C ALA A 67 -4.98 -6.50 -1.10
N ILE A 68 -5.18 -7.02 -2.32
CA ILE A 68 -4.13 -7.72 -3.09
C ILE A 68 -2.94 -6.79 -3.35
N THR A 69 -3.22 -5.55 -3.78
CA THR A 69 -2.19 -4.53 -4.05
C THR A 69 -1.38 -4.23 -2.78
N LEU A 70 -2.04 -4.08 -1.63
CA LEU A 70 -1.39 -3.84 -0.34
C LEU A 70 -0.45 -4.99 0.04
N VAL A 71 -0.90 -6.24 -0.10
CA VAL A 71 -0.07 -7.42 0.18
C VAL A 71 1.10 -7.50 -0.79
N ALA A 72 0.87 -7.26 -2.09
CA ALA A 72 1.92 -7.27 -3.09
C ALA A 72 2.99 -6.19 -2.83
N THR A 73 2.58 -4.96 -2.49
CA THR A 73 3.49 -3.88 -2.10
C THR A 73 4.30 -4.26 -0.86
N ALA A 74 3.67 -4.83 0.16
CA ALA A 74 4.36 -5.31 1.36
C ALA A 74 5.40 -6.40 1.04
N LEU A 75 5.05 -7.35 0.16
CA LEU A 75 5.97 -8.39 -0.31
C LEU A 75 7.16 -7.81 -1.07
N VAL A 76 6.93 -6.84 -1.97
CA VAL A 76 8.03 -6.20 -2.72
C VAL A 76 8.97 -5.44 -1.77
N ILE A 77 8.42 -4.71 -0.79
CA ILE A 77 9.24 -4.02 0.23
C ILE A 77 10.07 -5.03 1.02
N TYR A 78 9.46 -6.13 1.48
CA TYR A 78 10.17 -7.20 2.18
C TYR A 78 11.30 -7.79 1.31
N TRP A 79 11.01 -8.07 0.04
CA TRP A 79 12.00 -8.60 -0.90
C TRP A 79 13.18 -7.66 -1.08
N ILE A 80 12.94 -6.36 -1.21
CA ILE A 80 14.01 -5.36 -1.32
C ILE A 80 14.87 -5.37 -0.06
N VAL A 81 14.27 -5.27 1.12
CA VAL A 81 15.01 -5.29 2.40
C VAL A 81 15.85 -6.57 2.53
N TYR A 82 15.29 -7.71 2.13
CA TYR A 82 15.95 -9.01 2.14
C TYR A 82 17.10 -9.10 1.12
N ILE A 83 16.91 -8.63 -0.12
CA ILE A 83 17.95 -8.63 -1.18
C ILE A 83 19.13 -7.75 -0.78
N PHE A 84 18.85 -6.55 -0.25
CA PHE A 84 19.89 -5.64 0.21
C PHE A 84 20.57 -6.10 1.52
N LYS A 85 20.16 -7.25 2.09
CA LYS A 85 20.69 -7.82 3.33
C LYS A 85 20.73 -6.81 4.49
N LEU A 86 19.82 -5.84 4.48
CA LEU A 86 19.67 -4.89 5.58
C LEU A 86 19.19 -5.61 6.85
N ASP A 87 18.55 -6.78 6.70
CA ASP A 87 18.25 -7.71 7.80
C ASP A 87 19.53 -8.22 8.51
N LYS A 88 20.64 -8.38 7.77
CA LYS A 88 21.92 -8.83 8.32
C LYS A 88 22.73 -7.72 8.97
N LEU A 89 22.44 -6.46 8.66
CA LEU A 89 23.06 -5.30 9.32
C LEU A 89 22.43 -5.02 10.69
N ASP A 90 21.22 -5.51 10.94
CA ASP A 90 20.56 -5.50 12.26
C ASP A 90 21.03 -6.64 13.18
N LYS A 91 22.05 -7.40 12.76
CA LYS A 91 22.76 -8.28 13.68
C LYS A 91 23.55 -7.42 14.67
N LYS A 92 22.97 -7.27 15.87
CA LYS A 92 23.68 -6.78 17.06
C LYS A 92 25.06 -7.44 17.15
N LYS A 93 26.11 -6.62 17.28
CA LYS A 93 27.30 -7.02 18.02
C LYS A 93 26.95 -7.24 19.48
#